data_AF-A0A968ZYL9-F1
#
_entry.id   AF-A0A968ZYL9-F1
#
_cell.length_a   1.000
_cell.length_b   1.000
_cell.length_c   1.000
_cell.angle_alpha   90.00
_cell.angle_beta   90.00
_cell.angle_gamma   90.00
#
_symmetry.space_group_name_H-M   'P 1'
#
loop_
_entity.id
_entity.type
_entity.pdbx_description
1 polymer ?
#
loop_
_entity_poly.entity_id
_entity_poly.type
_entity_poly.pdbx_seq_one_letter_code
_entity_poly.pdbx_strand_id
1 'polypeptide(L)'
;MTRQQAIKATFSLSLILSSLGLTLFTTTLQANAQPLVVGQVPAAQSPAAQSAAAYARAMQIGYAATGQGDYQTALINFRRALVARPGDRYATAAIANVESYIAQIRAIEERNRRVEESQAMIDEAVAAQDWVCAAASVDTLITLVPADSIERGRLVAYRGELAGLLRARASLENWSTVCDANIDVNPS
;
A
#
# COMPACT_ATOMS: atom_id res chain seq x y z
N MET A 1 15.40 -34.63 -1.05
CA MET A 1 16.75 -34.05 -0.82
C MET A 1 16.58 -32.52 -0.79
N THR A 2 16.23 -31.93 0.35
CA THR A 2 17.09 -31.27 1.37
C THR A 2 17.75 -29.94 0.95
N ARG A 3 17.30 -28.87 1.65
CA ARG A 3 18.06 -27.77 2.29
C ARG A 3 18.74 -26.73 1.39
N GLN A 4 18.26 -25.48 1.39
CA GLN A 4 18.58 -24.37 2.32
C GLN A 4 19.88 -23.62 1.96
N GLN A 5 19.74 -22.28 1.82
CA GLN A 5 20.63 -21.23 2.33
C GLN A 5 22.01 -21.10 1.63
N ALA A 6 22.70 -19.96 1.53
CA ALA A 6 22.50 -18.57 1.90
C ALA A 6 23.68 -17.77 1.27
N ILE A 7 23.40 -16.52 0.87
CA ILE A 7 24.12 -15.29 1.22
C ILE A 7 25.62 -15.43 1.57
N LYS A 8 26.49 -14.69 0.86
CA LYS A 8 27.51 -13.79 1.49
C LYS A 8 28.14 -12.85 0.46
N ALA A 9 27.95 -11.56 0.72
CA ALA A 9 28.69 -10.47 0.12
C ALA A 9 30.13 -10.44 0.68
N THR A 10 31.10 -10.20 -0.19
CA THR A 10 32.46 -9.79 0.16
C THR A 10 32.90 -8.77 -0.88
N PHE A 11 32.68 -7.48 -0.58
CA PHE A 11 33.34 -6.39 -1.28
C PHE A 11 34.63 -6.08 -0.53
N SER A 12 35.74 -6.36 -1.21
CA SER A 12 37.09 -6.21 -0.69
C SER A 12 37.49 -4.73 -0.61
N LEU A 13 37.96 -4.35 0.58
CA LEU A 13 38.59 -3.09 0.90
C LEU A 13 40.04 -3.10 0.36
N SER A 14 40.35 -2.27 -0.63
CA SER A 14 41.74 -2.05 -1.08
C SER A 14 42.21 -0.67 -0.62
N LEU A 15 42.98 -0.68 0.47
CA LEU A 15 43.93 0.38 0.81
C LEU A 15 45.03 0.42 -0.26
N ILE A 16 45.30 1.60 -0.83
CA ILE A 16 46.60 1.89 -1.44
C ILE A 16 47.14 3.17 -0.83
N LEU A 17 48.22 2.98 -0.08
CA LEU A 17 49.14 3.95 0.48
C LEU A 17 50.04 4.45 -0.66
N SER A 18 50.20 5.75 -0.87
CA SER A 18 51.35 6.27 -1.64
C SER A 18 51.67 7.73 -1.39
N SER A 19 52.93 7.90 -0.99
CA SER A 19 53.89 8.99 -1.24
C SER A 19 53.65 10.39 -0.67
N LEU A 20 54.53 10.70 0.29
CA LEU A 20 54.96 12.01 0.76
C LEU A 20 55.34 12.93 -0.41
N GLY A 21 54.79 14.14 -0.39
CA GLY A 21 55.31 15.30 -1.12
C GLY A 21 55.47 16.46 -0.13
N LEU A 22 56.71 16.72 0.27
CA LEU A 22 57.09 17.81 1.16
C LEU A 22 57.17 19.10 0.34
N THR A 23 56.14 19.97 0.41
CA THR A 23 56.19 21.32 -0.17
C THR A 23 56.30 22.36 0.92
N LEU A 24 57.39 23.13 0.88
CA LEU A 24 57.63 24.30 1.72
C LEU A 24 56.64 25.39 1.33
N PHE A 25 55.63 25.62 2.17
CA PHE A 25 54.74 26.77 2.04
C PHE A 25 55.43 28.02 2.61
N THR A 26 55.71 28.98 1.74
CA THR A 26 56.10 30.34 2.13
C THR A 26 54.85 31.09 2.56
N THR A 27 54.72 31.39 3.84
CA THR A 27 53.59 32.13 4.40
C THR A 27 53.72 33.61 4.04
N THR A 28 53.03 34.06 3.00
CA THR A 28 52.77 35.49 2.81
C THR A 28 51.61 35.88 3.74
N LEU A 29 51.88 36.83 4.65
CA LEU A 29 50.87 37.42 5.52
C LEU A 29 49.91 38.26 4.65
N GLN A 30 48.79 37.68 4.25
CA GLN A 30 47.73 38.42 3.55
C GLN A 30 46.80 39.04 4.60
N ALA A 31 46.94 40.35 4.84
CA ALA A 31 46.03 41.14 5.63
C ALA A 31 44.67 41.23 4.91
N ASN A 32 43.81 40.24 5.13
CA ASN A 32 42.46 40.21 4.57
C ASN A 32 41.52 41.00 5.49
N ALA A 33 41.33 42.29 5.18
CA ALA A 33 40.29 43.10 5.81
C ALA A 33 38.92 42.57 5.35
N GLN A 34 38.24 41.84 6.23
CA GLN A 34 36.84 41.46 6.01
C GLN A 34 35.98 42.72 6.14
N PRO A 35 35.17 43.10 5.13
CA PRO A 35 34.16 44.12 5.35
C PRO A 35 33.15 43.57 6.37
N LEU A 36 32.91 44.35 7.42
CA LEU A 36 31.87 44.12 8.41
C LEU A 36 30.54 43.96 7.68
N VAL A 37 30.06 42.72 7.56
CA VAL A 37 28.69 42.42 7.15
C VAL A 37 27.80 42.91 8.29
N VAL A 38 27.26 44.12 8.11
CA VAL A 38 26.20 44.66 8.96
C VAL A 38 25.07 43.63 8.97
N GLY A 39 24.72 43.18 10.17
CA GLY A 39 23.81 42.06 10.40
C GLY A 39 22.53 42.16 9.58
N GLN A 40 22.34 41.18 8.70
CA GLN A 40 21.01 40.82 8.23
C GLN A 40 20.28 40.20 9.42
N VAL A 41 19.58 41.03 10.17
CA VAL A 41 18.49 40.58 11.05
C VAL A 41 17.51 39.80 10.17
N PRO A 42 17.18 38.53 10.48
CA PRO A 42 16.10 37.84 9.79
C PRO A 42 14.84 38.67 10.03
N ALA A 43 14.34 39.33 8.98
CA ALA A 43 13.11 40.10 9.06
C ALA A 43 12.01 39.17 9.60
N ALA A 44 11.46 39.52 10.77
CA ALA A 44 10.38 38.76 11.39
C ALA A 44 9.21 38.67 10.40
N GLN A 45 9.00 37.48 9.84
CA GLN A 45 7.93 37.24 8.87
C GLN A 45 6.58 37.42 9.55
N SER A 46 5.64 38.12 8.90
CA SER A 46 4.29 38.28 9.44
C SER A 46 3.56 36.93 9.56
N PRO A 47 2.62 36.76 10.51
CA PRO A 47 1.86 35.52 10.67
C PRO A 47 1.17 35.04 9.39
N ALA A 48 0.69 35.97 8.55
CA ALA A 48 0.08 35.66 7.26
C ALA A 48 1.07 35.08 6.25
N ALA A 49 2.30 35.61 6.19
CA ALA A 49 3.34 35.07 5.32
C ALA A 49 3.79 33.66 5.76
N GLN A 50 3.87 33.43 7.07
CA GLN A 50 4.17 32.11 7.64
C GLN A 50 3.07 31.09 7.33
N SER A 51 1.79 31.48 7.47
CA SER A 51 0.64 30.64 7.09
C SER A 51 0.65 30.29 5.60
N ALA A 52 0.94 31.25 4.72
CA ALA A 52 1.03 31.00 3.27
C ALA A 52 2.17 30.02 2.92
N ALA A 53 3.33 30.17 3.54
CA ALA A 53 4.45 29.26 3.35
C ALA A 53 4.17 27.85 3.90
N ALA A 54 3.52 27.76 5.07
CA ALA A 54 3.10 26.48 5.66
C ALA A 54 2.10 25.76 4.76
N TYR A 55 1.10 26.48 4.23
CA TYR A 55 0.15 25.97 3.24
C TYR A 55 0.87 25.42 2.01
N ALA A 56 1.73 26.23 1.36
CA ALA A 56 2.41 25.83 0.13
C ALA A 56 3.28 24.58 0.33
N ARG A 57 4.05 24.53 1.43
CA ARG A 57 4.86 23.36 1.79
C ARG A 57 4.00 22.12 2.02
N ALA A 58 2.92 22.26 2.79
CA ALA A 58 2.03 21.15 3.11
C ALA A 58 1.35 20.59 1.84
N MET A 59 0.89 21.47 0.93
CA MET A 59 0.35 21.04 -0.37
C MET A 59 1.40 20.32 -1.21
N GLN A 60 2.63 20.85 -1.30
CA GLN A 60 3.72 20.23 -2.06
C GLN A 60 4.04 18.82 -1.54
N ILE A 61 4.21 18.67 -0.22
CA ILE A 61 4.48 17.36 0.39
C ILE A 61 3.29 16.42 0.18
N GLY A 62 2.06 16.91 0.34
CA GLY A 62 0.85 16.12 0.14
C GLY A 62 0.75 15.53 -1.27
N TYR A 63 0.99 16.35 -2.30
CA TYR A 63 0.99 15.88 -3.69
C TYR A 63 2.16 14.96 -4.01
N ALA A 64 3.36 15.24 -3.49
CA ALA A 64 4.51 14.36 -3.66
C ALA A 64 4.25 12.97 -3.05
N ALA A 65 3.72 12.92 -1.82
CA ALA A 65 3.34 11.68 -1.15
C ALA A 65 2.22 10.94 -1.90
N THR A 66 1.23 11.66 -2.42
CA THR A 66 0.17 11.08 -3.27
C THR A 66 0.75 10.42 -4.52
N GLY A 67 1.71 11.08 -5.19
CA GLY A 67 2.40 10.53 -6.36
C GLY A 67 3.28 9.32 -6.05
N GLN A 68 3.70 9.15 -4.80
CA GLN A 68 4.45 7.99 -4.31
C GLN A 68 3.54 6.87 -3.77
N GLY A 69 2.23 7.09 -3.69
CA GLY A 69 1.29 6.15 -3.07
C GLY A 69 1.30 6.16 -1.53
N ASP A 70 2.02 7.08 -0.90
CA ASP A 70 1.99 7.28 0.56
C ASP A 70 0.79 8.16 0.95
N TYR A 71 -0.39 7.55 0.88
CA TYR A 71 -1.66 8.22 1.10
C TYR A 71 -1.84 8.69 2.55
N GLN A 72 -1.24 8.02 3.52
CA GLN A 72 -1.29 8.43 4.93
C GLN A 72 -0.49 9.72 5.14
N THR A 73 0.74 9.80 4.62
CA THR A 73 1.53 11.04 4.65
C THR A 73 0.85 12.14 3.86
N ALA A 74 0.26 11.82 2.71
CA ALA A 74 -0.49 12.78 1.91
C ALA A 74 -1.66 13.40 2.70
N LEU A 75 -2.49 12.57 3.34
CA LEU A 75 -3.64 13.00 4.12
C LEU A 75 -3.24 13.91 5.28
N ILE A 76 -2.18 13.56 6.01
CA ILE A 76 -1.64 14.37 7.11
C ILE A 76 -1.26 15.77 6.60
N ASN A 77 -0.57 15.84 5.46
CA ASN A 77 -0.09 17.11 4.93
C ASN A 77 -1.21 17.95 4.30
N PHE A 78 -2.20 17.34 3.63
CA PHE A 78 -3.36 18.12 3.15
C PHE A 78 -4.21 18.66 4.31
N ARG A 79 -4.35 17.91 5.43
CA ARG A 79 -4.98 18.43 6.65
C ARG A 79 -4.20 19.60 7.25
N ARG A 80 -2.86 19.54 7.27
CA ARG A 80 -2.02 20.68 7.68
C ARG A 80 -2.20 21.88 6.76
N ALA A 81 -2.32 21.67 5.45
CA ALA A 81 -2.59 22.75 4.50
C ALA A 81 -3.96 23.42 4.79
N LEU A 82 -4.99 22.63 5.07
CA LEU A 82 -6.32 23.15 5.42
C LEU A 82 -6.32 23.91 6.76
N VAL A 83 -5.53 23.49 7.74
CA VAL A 83 -5.33 24.26 8.98
C VAL A 83 -4.61 25.58 8.71
N ALA A 84 -3.60 25.58 7.84
CA ALA A 84 -2.87 26.81 7.48
C ALA A 84 -3.74 27.80 6.69
N ARG A 85 -4.71 27.29 5.90
CA ARG A 85 -5.68 28.10 5.16
C ARG A 85 -7.09 27.48 5.26
N PRO A 86 -7.85 27.84 6.31
CA PRO A 86 -9.21 27.34 6.49
C PRO A 86 -10.11 27.70 5.30
N GLY A 87 -10.96 26.75 4.89
CA GLY A 87 -11.87 26.92 3.75
C GLY A 87 -11.22 26.80 2.37
N ASP A 88 -9.95 26.43 2.28
CA ASP A 88 -9.29 26.23 0.99
C ASP A 88 -9.88 25.02 0.24
N ARG A 89 -10.45 25.29 -0.94
CA ARG A 89 -11.11 24.28 -1.76
C ARG A 89 -10.14 23.21 -2.30
N TYR A 90 -8.87 23.58 -2.52
CA TYR A 90 -7.88 22.66 -3.09
C TYR A 90 -7.38 21.67 -2.05
N ALA A 91 -7.07 22.14 -0.83
CA ALA A 91 -6.74 21.26 0.28
C ALA A 91 -7.90 20.32 0.63
N THR A 92 -9.13 20.84 0.64
CA THR A 92 -10.34 20.03 0.90
C THR A 92 -10.54 18.93 -0.16
N ALA A 93 -10.43 19.28 -1.45
CA ALA A 93 -10.53 18.29 -2.54
C ALA A 93 -9.41 17.25 -2.49
N ALA A 94 -8.18 17.67 -2.14
CA ALA A 94 -7.04 16.76 -2.02
C ALA A 94 -7.23 15.75 -0.88
N ILE A 95 -7.78 16.17 0.27
CA ILE A 95 -8.15 15.27 1.37
C ILE A 95 -9.16 14.22 0.89
N ALA A 96 -10.25 14.67 0.25
CA ALA A 96 -11.30 13.77 -0.23
C ALA A 96 -10.77 12.73 -1.24
N ASN A 97 -9.90 13.16 -2.16
CA ASN A 97 -9.27 12.26 -3.13
C ASN A 97 -8.42 11.18 -2.44
N VAL A 98 -7.59 11.58 -1.48
CA VAL A 98 -6.70 10.64 -0.77
C VAL A 98 -7.50 9.70 0.14
N GLU A 99 -8.54 10.17 0.81
CA GLU A 99 -9.46 9.33 1.57
C GLU A 99 -10.14 8.29 0.68
N SER A 100 -10.53 8.68 -0.54
CA SER A 100 -11.06 7.75 -1.55
C SER A 100 -10.02 6.70 -1.97
N TYR A 101 -8.74 7.04 -2.15
CA TYR A 101 -7.70 6.05 -2.45
C TYR A 101 -7.50 5.06 -1.32
N ILE A 102 -7.43 5.53 -0.07
CA ILE A 102 -7.30 4.68 1.11
C ILE A 102 -8.49 3.70 1.22
N ALA A 103 -9.71 4.19 1.03
CA ALA A 103 -10.91 3.35 1.07
C ALA A 103 -10.91 2.29 -0.03
N GLN A 104 -10.54 2.65 -1.25
CA GLN A 104 -10.44 1.72 -2.37
C GLN A 104 -9.41 0.63 -2.12
N ILE A 105 -8.25 0.96 -1.59
CA ILE A 105 -7.19 -0.01 -1.26
C ILE A 105 -7.69 -1.02 -0.23
N ARG A 106 -8.30 -0.55 0.86
CA ARG A 106 -8.89 -1.45 1.88
C ARG A 106 -9.95 -2.37 1.29
N ALA A 107 -10.81 -1.85 0.42
CA ALA A 107 -11.83 -2.67 -0.24
C ALA A 107 -11.22 -3.73 -1.18
N ILE A 108 -10.13 -3.39 -1.88
CA ILE A 108 -9.38 -4.33 -2.72
C ILE A 108 -8.72 -5.41 -1.87
N GLU A 109 -8.05 -5.04 -0.77
CA GLU A 109 -7.42 -5.97 0.15
C GLU A 109 -8.43 -6.96 0.74
N GLU A 110 -9.56 -6.46 1.23
CA GLU A 110 -10.62 -7.30 1.77
C GLU A 110 -11.23 -8.23 0.72
N ARG A 111 -11.49 -7.71 -0.49
CA ARG A 111 -11.96 -8.55 -1.60
C ARG A 111 -10.96 -9.66 -1.91
N ASN A 112 -9.67 -9.34 -1.97
CA ASN A 112 -8.62 -10.31 -2.28
C ASN A 112 -8.54 -11.39 -1.19
N ARG A 113 -8.61 -11.01 0.10
CA ARG A 113 -8.69 -11.97 1.22
C ARG A 113 -9.84 -12.94 1.04
N ARG A 114 -11.04 -12.44 0.74
CA ARG A 114 -12.22 -13.28 0.52
C ARG A 114 -12.10 -14.19 -0.70
N VAL A 115 -11.42 -13.74 -1.75
CA VAL A 115 -11.11 -14.57 -2.92
C VAL A 115 -10.20 -15.73 -2.51
N GLU A 116 -9.10 -15.45 -1.80
CA GLU A 116 -8.15 -16.48 -1.35
C GLU A 116 -8.82 -17.49 -0.41
N GLU A 117 -9.63 -17.04 0.54
CA GLU A 117 -10.39 -17.90 1.45
C GLU A 117 -11.37 -18.80 0.69
N SER A 118 -12.14 -18.22 -0.24
CA SER A 118 -13.10 -19.00 -1.03
C SER A 118 -12.39 -20.03 -1.92
N GLN A 119 -11.22 -19.68 -2.48
CA GLN A 119 -10.41 -20.61 -3.26
C GLN A 119 -9.93 -21.79 -2.41
N ALA A 120 -9.40 -21.52 -1.22
CA ALA A 120 -8.99 -22.58 -0.30
C ALA A 120 -10.17 -23.48 0.12
N MET A 121 -11.34 -22.90 0.38
CA MET A 121 -12.56 -23.67 0.70
C MET A 121 -13.00 -24.55 -0.48
N ILE A 122 -12.91 -24.06 -1.73
CA ILE A 122 -13.21 -24.88 -2.91
C ILE A 122 -12.26 -26.06 -2.98
N ASP A 123 -10.96 -25.84 -2.83
CA ASP A 123 -9.95 -26.90 -2.93
C ASP A 123 -10.17 -27.98 -1.86
N GLU A 124 -10.43 -27.58 -0.61
CA GLU A 124 -10.74 -28.49 0.49
C GLU A 124 -12.05 -29.25 0.25
N ALA A 125 -13.12 -28.54 -0.10
CA ALA A 125 -14.43 -29.12 -0.34
C ALA A 125 -14.41 -30.10 -1.52
N VAL A 126 -13.71 -29.79 -2.61
CA VAL A 126 -13.53 -30.70 -3.75
C VAL A 126 -12.73 -31.94 -3.35
N ALA A 127 -11.66 -31.78 -2.56
CA ALA A 127 -10.88 -32.91 -2.06
C ALA A 127 -11.71 -33.83 -1.13
N ALA A 128 -12.57 -33.23 -0.30
CA ALA A 128 -13.53 -33.94 0.55
C ALA A 128 -14.76 -34.48 -0.23
N GLN A 129 -14.87 -34.13 -1.52
CA GLN A 129 -16.04 -34.39 -2.36
C GLN A 129 -17.35 -33.80 -1.81
N ASP A 130 -17.24 -32.72 -1.03
CA ASP A 130 -18.33 -31.89 -0.53
C ASP A 130 -18.74 -30.87 -1.60
N TRP A 131 -19.50 -31.37 -2.57
CA TRP A 131 -19.90 -30.56 -3.72
C TRP A 131 -20.85 -29.40 -3.35
N VAL A 132 -21.54 -29.49 -2.20
CA VAL A 132 -22.41 -28.40 -1.71
C VAL A 132 -21.54 -27.24 -1.26
N CYS A 133 -20.53 -27.52 -0.43
CA CYS A 133 -19.62 -26.50 0.07
C CYS A 133 -18.75 -25.90 -1.04
N ALA A 134 -18.29 -26.74 -1.99
CA ALA A 134 -17.59 -26.26 -3.18
C ALA A 134 -18.46 -25.30 -4.02
N ALA A 135 -19.73 -25.65 -4.28
CA ALA A 135 -20.64 -24.80 -5.06
C ALA A 135 -20.94 -23.47 -4.36
N ALA A 136 -21.16 -23.47 -3.04
CA ALA A 136 -21.38 -22.26 -2.26
C ALA A 136 -20.15 -21.33 -2.27
N SER A 137 -18.95 -21.92 -2.20
CA SER A 137 -17.69 -21.17 -2.26
C SER A 137 -17.44 -20.57 -3.65
N VAL A 138 -17.78 -21.29 -4.73
CA VAL A 138 -17.79 -20.74 -6.10
C VAL A 138 -18.80 -19.60 -6.25
N ASP A 139 -19.99 -19.72 -5.64
CA ASP A 139 -20.99 -18.65 -5.64
C ASP A 139 -20.44 -17.37 -5.01
N THR A 140 -19.66 -17.49 -3.92
CA THR A 140 -18.95 -16.35 -3.33
C THR A 140 -17.99 -15.72 -4.33
N LEU A 141 -17.14 -16.50 -5.01
CA LEU A 141 -16.21 -15.98 -6.02
C LEU A 141 -16.94 -15.26 -7.17
N ILE A 142 -18.07 -15.79 -7.64
CA ILE A 142 -18.89 -15.14 -8.67
C ILE A 142 -19.28 -13.73 -8.23
N THR A 143 -19.62 -13.50 -6.95
CA THR A 143 -19.96 -12.14 -6.47
C THR A 143 -18.77 -11.18 -6.43
N LEU A 144 -17.56 -11.70 -6.26
CA LEU A 144 -16.34 -10.89 -6.05
C LEU A 144 -15.67 -10.45 -7.36
N VAL A 145 -15.84 -11.22 -8.43
CA VAL A 145 -15.21 -10.98 -9.74
C VAL A 145 -16.10 -10.07 -10.61
N PRO A 146 -15.60 -9.16 -11.46
CA PRO A 146 -16.46 -8.27 -12.26
C PRO A 146 -17.50 -8.98 -13.15
N ALA A 147 -18.67 -8.37 -13.31
CA ALA A 147 -19.83 -8.93 -14.03
C ALA A 147 -19.57 -9.24 -15.51
N ASP A 148 -18.79 -8.38 -16.15
CA ASP A 148 -18.44 -8.42 -17.57
C ASP A 148 -17.17 -9.23 -17.87
N SER A 149 -16.54 -9.80 -16.84
CA SER A 149 -15.30 -10.54 -17.02
C SER A 149 -15.53 -11.96 -17.54
N ILE A 150 -14.59 -12.43 -18.38
CA ILE A 150 -14.53 -13.83 -18.81
C ILE A 150 -14.40 -14.78 -17.62
N GLU A 151 -13.67 -14.36 -16.58
CA GLU A 151 -13.44 -15.15 -15.37
C GLU A 151 -14.75 -15.48 -14.65
N ARG A 152 -15.67 -14.51 -14.55
CA ARG A 152 -17.01 -14.79 -14.02
C ARG A 152 -17.75 -15.85 -14.84
N GLY A 153 -17.65 -15.80 -16.18
CA GLY A 153 -18.23 -16.82 -17.05
C GLY A 153 -17.68 -18.21 -16.77
N ARG A 154 -16.36 -18.32 -16.53
CA ARG A 154 -15.70 -19.59 -16.15
C ARG A 154 -16.21 -20.11 -14.80
N LEU A 155 -16.32 -19.24 -13.80
CA LEU A 155 -16.85 -19.60 -12.48
C LEU A 155 -18.31 -20.07 -12.55
N VAL A 156 -19.15 -19.41 -13.36
CA VAL A 156 -20.54 -19.82 -13.59
C VAL A 156 -20.62 -21.20 -14.26
N ALA A 157 -19.76 -21.47 -15.24
CA ALA A 157 -19.68 -22.79 -15.87
C ALA A 157 -19.24 -23.86 -14.86
N TYR A 158 -18.18 -23.60 -14.10
CA TYR A 158 -17.67 -24.49 -13.07
C TYR A 158 -18.72 -24.80 -11.99
N ARG A 159 -19.46 -23.78 -11.53
CA ARG A 159 -20.61 -23.96 -10.64
C ARG A 159 -21.65 -24.93 -11.22
N GLY A 160 -21.91 -24.84 -12.52
CA GLY A 160 -22.83 -25.75 -13.23
C GLY A 160 -22.36 -27.20 -13.22
N GLU A 161 -21.06 -27.45 -13.38
CA GLU A 161 -20.43 -28.78 -13.28
C GLU A 161 -20.61 -29.38 -11.88
N LEU A 162 -20.31 -28.60 -10.83
CA LEU A 162 -20.51 -29.01 -9.43
C LEU A 162 -21.99 -29.36 -9.13
N ALA A 163 -22.92 -28.58 -9.66
CA ALA A 163 -24.36 -28.86 -9.55
C ALA A 163 -24.80 -30.13 -10.30
N GLY A 164 -24.07 -30.53 -11.34
CA GLY A 164 -24.24 -31.83 -12.00
C GLY A 164 -23.82 -32.99 -11.09
N LEU A 165 -22.66 -32.88 -10.45
CA LEU A 165 -22.13 -33.88 -9.51
C LEU A 165 -23.05 -34.09 -8.31
N LEU A 166 -23.61 -33.01 -7.76
CA LEU A 166 -24.60 -33.07 -6.68
C LEU A 166 -25.82 -33.92 -7.04
N ARG A 167 -26.39 -33.70 -8.23
CA ARG A 167 -27.58 -34.43 -8.70
C ARG A 167 -27.30 -35.90 -8.98
N ALA A 168 -26.09 -36.23 -9.43
CA ALA A 168 -25.69 -37.61 -9.68
C ALA A 168 -25.44 -38.41 -8.37
N ARG A 169 -25.17 -37.72 -7.25
CA ARG A 169 -24.71 -38.33 -5.99
C ARG A 169 -25.75 -38.28 -4.86
N ALA A 170 -27.04 -38.04 -5.11
CA ALA A 170 -28.05 -37.86 -4.06
C ALA A 170 -28.11 -39.02 -3.02
N SER A 171 -27.25 -38.95 -2.00
CA SER A 171 -27.40 -39.49 -0.66
C SER A 171 -27.48 -38.27 0.24
N LEU A 172 -28.67 -38.02 0.74
CA LEU A 172 -29.04 -36.87 1.55
C LEU A 172 -28.41 -36.89 2.97
N GLU A 173 -27.60 -37.90 3.30
CA GLU A 173 -27.17 -38.17 4.67
C GLU A 173 -25.84 -37.51 5.07
N ASN A 174 -25.06 -36.96 4.12
CA ASN A 174 -23.80 -36.30 4.42
C ASN A 174 -23.94 -34.78 4.27
N TRP A 175 -24.65 -34.13 5.20
CA TRP A 175 -24.61 -32.67 5.33
C TRP A 175 -23.16 -32.20 5.51
N SER A 176 -22.84 -31.05 4.90
CA SER A 176 -21.48 -30.51 4.77
C SER A 176 -20.82 -30.29 6.13
N THR A 177 -19.78 -31.05 6.45
CA THR A 177 -18.96 -30.82 7.64
C THR A 177 -17.91 -29.72 7.43
N VAL A 178 -17.61 -29.38 6.17
CA VAL A 178 -16.56 -28.40 5.82
C VAL A 178 -17.08 -26.97 6.01
N CYS A 179 -18.31 -26.70 5.60
CA CYS A 179 -18.89 -25.36 5.70
C CYS A 179 -19.29 -24.99 7.14
N ASP A 180 -19.62 -25.96 8.01
CA ASP A 180 -19.97 -25.68 9.41
C ASP A 180 -18.78 -25.17 10.25
N ALA A 181 -17.54 -25.50 9.86
CA ALA A 181 -16.35 -25.11 10.62
C ALA A 181 -15.91 -23.65 10.37
N ASN A 182 -16.43 -22.98 9.34
CA ASN A 182 -15.86 -21.72 8.84
C ASN A 182 -16.89 -20.58 8.62
N ILE A 183 -18.16 -20.77 9.03
CA ILE A 183 -19.21 -19.73 8.97
C ILE A 183 -19.17 -18.78 10.19
N ASP A 184 -18.32 -19.04 11.20
CA ASP A 184 -18.27 -18.29 12.46
C ASP A 184 -17.54 -16.93 12.44
N VAL A 185 -17.38 -16.26 11.29
CA VAL A 185 -16.78 -14.91 11.26
C VAL A 185 -17.50 -13.97 10.29
N ASN A 186 -18.52 -13.24 10.79
CA ASN A 186 -18.43 -11.78 10.99
C ASN A 186 -19.81 -11.16 11.35
N PRO A 187 -20.05 -10.68 12.60
CA PRO A 187 -21.13 -9.76 12.86
C PRO A 187 -20.67 -8.31 12.63
N SER A 188 -21.25 -7.69 11.58
CA SER A 188 -21.52 -6.24 11.37
C SER A 188 -20.36 -5.24 11.45
#